data_AF-A0A9D1YZ76-F1
#
_entry.id   AF-A0A9D1YZ76-F1
#
_cell.length_a   1.000
_cell.length_b   1.000
_cell.length_c   1.000
_cell.angle_alpha   90.00
_cell.angle_beta   90.00
_cell.angle_gamma   90.00
#
_symmetry.space_group_name_H-M   'P 1'
#
loop_
_entity.id
_entity.type
_entity.pdbx_description
1 polymer ?
#
loop_
_entity_poly.entity_id
_entity_poly.type
_entity_poly.pdbx_seq_one_letter_code
_entity_poly.pdbx_strand_id
1 'polypeptide(L)'
;YTASTMAGFSPEMKPDAEVMTASEAQSRGLLVRKPTQTDLRAVITNDDLTGAEIRSRLEAQCGGEPTKTDVLELLATAVQASDYKWFVVLDAQPAPGVRALSPSAIKDKGLDGLRILSREAADAQEIEVPTRTPNSKTFNAAGPGGAAMQSLLDQISDFTVPTVSTMTLKVTADEASGTSDIDLAVAALGMLQKQHITVRATIRAEFKGVNGGVQFQGTADRQDFQSAYNHVKKAITGAVKVAGEVTLVFRFTPALDITDAQFGQIHTVIKNLGMKSTTMTAEVTK
;
A
#
# COMPACT_ATOMS: atom_id res chain seq x y z
N TYR A 1 -33.06 -16.80 -44.44
CA TYR A 1 -33.24 -17.65 -43.25
C TYR A 1 -32.45 -18.93 -43.44
N THR A 2 -31.24 -18.97 -42.89
CA THR A 2 -30.45 -20.20 -42.72
C THR A 2 -30.20 -20.33 -41.23
N ALA A 3 -30.81 -21.35 -40.64
CA ALA A 3 -30.85 -21.58 -39.20
C ALA A 3 -29.52 -22.17 -38.72
N SER A 4 -28.79 -21.40 -37.91
CA SER A 4 -27.83 -21.94 -36.96
C SER A 4 -28.56 -22.13 -35.62
N THR A 5 -28.68 -23.38 -35.20
CA THR A 5 -29.28 -23.84 -33.96
C THR A 5 -28.54 -23.27 -32.75
N MET A 6 -29.10 -22.24 -32.10
CA MET A 6 -28.78 -21.92 -30.71
C MET A 6 -29.51 -22.91 -29.82
N ALA A 7 -28.81 -23.97 -29.40
CA ALA A 7 -29.31 -24.90 -28.40
C ALA A 7 -29.56 -24.16 -27.07
N GLY A 8 -30.81 -24.20 -26.59
CA GLY A 8 -31.19 -23.73 -25.25
C GLY A 8 -32.08 -22.47 -25.18
N PHE A 9 -32.36 -21.79 -26.30
CA PHE A 9 -33.25 -20.63 -26.28
C PHE A 9 -34.68 -21.03 -26.72
N SER A 10 -35.59 -21.17 -25.74
CA SER A 10 -37.02 -21.36 -25.99
C SER A 10 -37.76 -20.07 -25.64
N PRO A 11 -37.91 -19.12 -26.58
CA PRO A 11 -38.64 -17.89 -26.29
C PRO A 11 -40.13 -18.21 -26.12
N GLU A 12 -40.68 -17.86 -24.96
CA GLU A 12 -42.12 -17.95 -24.70
C GLU A 12 -42.84 -16.86 -25.51
N MET A 13 -43.46 -17.25 -26.63
CA MET A 13 -44.17 -16.32 -27.51
C MET A 13 -45.58 -16.05 -26.95
N LYS A 14 -45.81 -14.84 -26.47
CA LYS A 14 -47.14 -14.34 -26.06
C LYS A 14 -47.76 -13.52 -27.20
N PRO A 15 -49.10 -13.42 -27.30
CA PRO A 15 -49.78 -12.63 -28.32
C PRO A 15 -49.36 -11.15 -28.35
N ASP A 16 -48.85 -10.66 -27.23
CA ASP A 16 -48.47 -9.26 -27.00
C ASP A 16 -46.94 -9.04 -27.03
N ALA A 17 -46.15 -10.02 -27.51
CA ALA A 17 -44.69 -9.95 -27.51
C ALA A 17 -44.12 -9.73 -28.92
N GLU A 18 -43.30 -8.70 -29.10
CA GLU A 18 -42.57 -8.43 -30.34
C GLU A 18 -41.12 -8.94 -30.23
N VAL A 19 -40.68 -9.80 -31.15
CA VAL A 19 -39.28 -10.23 -31.26
C VAL A 19 -38.55 -9.31 -32.21
N MET A 20 -37.51 -8.64 -31.72
CA MET A 20 -36.70 -7.70 -32.51
C MET A 20 -35.20 -7.96 -32.33
N THR A 21 -34.39 -7.45 -33.25
CA THR A 21 -32.93 -7.56 -33.14
C THR A 21 -32.39 -6.65 -32.03
N ALA A 22 -31.24 -6.97 -31.44
CA ALA A 22 -30.62 -6.10 -30.42
C ALA A 22 -30.37 -4.66 -30.92
N SER A 23 -30.01 -4.50 -32.20
CA SER A 23 -29.84 -3.19 -32.84
C SER A 23 -31.17 -2.40 -32.88
N GLU A 24 -32.28 -3.08 -33.18
CA GLU A 24 -33.60 -2.47 -33.26
C GLU A 24 -34.19 -2.18 -31.88
N ALA A 25 -33.92 -3.03 -30.88
CA ALA A 25 -34.27 -2.73 -29.49
C ALA A 25 -33.45 -1.54 -28.95
N GLN A 26 -32.18 -1.41 -29.34
CA GLN A 26 -31.35 -0.27 -28.96
C GLN A 26 -31.82 1.04 -29.63
N SER A 27 -32.19 1.00 -30.92
CA SER A 27 -32.70 2.20 -31.63
C SER A 27 -34.06 2.67 -31.12
N ARG A 28 -34.88 1.75 -30.60
CA ARG A 28 -36.15 2.04 -29.91
C ARG A 28 -35.98 2.41 -28.43
N GLY A 29 -34.75 2.48 -27.92
CA GLY A 29 -34.45 2.81 -26.51
C GLY A 29 -34.83 1.71 -25.51
N LEU A 30 -35.10 0.49 -25.99
CA LEU A 30 -35.50 -0.67 -25.18
C LEU A 30 -34.29 -1.39 -24.56
N LEU A 31 -33.08 -1.18 -25.11
CA LEU A 31 -31.83 -1.69 -24.56
C LEU A 31 -30.90 -0.52 -24.21
N VAL A 32 -30.72 -0.30 -22.91
CA VAL A 32 -29.72 0.64 -22.39
C VAL A 32 -28.35 -0.05 -22.35
N ARG A 33 -27.33 0.59 -22.93
CA ARG A 33 -25.96 0.08 -22.86
C ARG A 33 -25.44 0.18 -21.42
N LYS A 34 -24.75 -0.85 -20.93
CA LYS A 34 -24.08 -0.76 -19.63
C LYS A 34 -22.96 0.31 -19.65
N PRO A 35 -22.90 1.18 -18.64
CA PRO A 35 -21.88 2.23 -18.57
C PRO A 35 -20.49 1.61 -18.34
N THR A 36 -19.45 2.18 -18.95
CA THR A 36 -18.06 1.72 -18.86
C THR A 36 -17.17 2.73 -18.14
N GLN A 37 -15.93 2.32 -17.78
CA GLN A 37 -14.98 3.24 -17.15
C GLN A 37 -14.60 4.41 -18.07
N THR A 38 -14.63 4.22 -19.39
CA THR A 38 -14.37 5.28 -20.37
C THR A 38 -15.48 6.33 -20.32
N ASP A 39 -16.74 5.90 -20.22
CA ASP A 39 -17.89 6.80 -20.10
C ASP A 39 -17.83 7.58 -18.79
N LEU A 40 -17.46 6.91 -17.68
CA LEU A 40 -17.29 7.54 -16.38
C LEU A 40 -16.18 8.61 -16.40
N ARG A 41 -15.06 8.35 -17.10
CA ARG A 41 -14.00 9.36 -17.30
C ARG A 41 -14.44 10.58 -18.08
N ALA A 42 -15.33 10.42 -19.05
CA ALA A 42 -15.86 11.54 -19.82
C ALA A 42 -16.84 12.41 -19.00
N VAL A 43 -17.42 11.86 -17.94
CA VAL A 43 -18.48 12.48 -17.14
C VAL A 43 -17.98 13.12 -15.85
N ILE A 44 -16.92 12.58 -15.24
CA ILE A 44 -16.33 13.14 -14.02
C ILE A 44 -15.56 14.42 -14.37
N THR A 45 -16.02 15.54 -13.79
CA THR A 45 -15.40 16.86 -13.91
C THR A 45 -14.79 17.27 -12.56
N ASN A 46 -14.12 18.42 -12.50
CA ASN A 46 -13.55 18.98 -11.28
C ASN A 46 -14.61 19.59 -10.32
N ASP A 47 -15.88 19.22 -10.47
CA ASP A 47 -17.00 19.67 -9.65
C ASP A 47 -17.37 18.60 -8.61
N ASP A 48 -18.05 19.00 -7.53
CA ASP A 48 -18.69 18.06 -6.59
C ASP A 48 -19.98 17.51 -7.22
N LEU A 49 -19.93 16.26 -7.67
CA LEU A 49 -21.05 15.59 -8.34
C LEU A 49 -21.76 14.63 -7.39
N THR A 50 -23.08 14.70 -7.34
CA THR A 50 -23.90 13.71 -6.67
C THR A 50 -24.03 12.44 -7.53
N GLY A 51 -24.32 11.30 -6.90
CA GLY A 51 -24.58 10.05 -7.62
C GLY A 51 -25.73 10.14 -8.63
N ALA A 52 -26.73 10.98 -8.36
CA ALA A 52 -27.84 11.27 -9.28
C ALA A 52 -27.37 12.05 -10.53
N GLU A 53 -26.48 13.03 -10.36
CA GLU A 53 -25.91 13.79 -11.47
C GLU A 53 -25.00 12.93 -12.35
N ILE A 54 -24.20 12.03 -11.75
CA ILE A 54 -23.42 11.05 -12.51
C ILE A 54 -24.33 10.15 -13.34
N ARG A 55 -25.43 9.66 -12.77
CA ARG A 55 -26.41 8.82 -13.48
C ARG A 55 -27.02 9.56 -14.68
N SER A 56 -27.45 10.81 -14.47
CA SER A 56 -28.04 11.65 -15.52
C SER A 56 -27.02 11.97 -16.63
N ARG A 57 -25.76 12.25 -16.28
CA ARG A 57 -24.72 12.52 -17.28
C ARG A 57 -24.32 11.27 -18.07
N LEU A 58 -24.40 10.09 -17.46
CA LEU A 58 -24.15 8.81 -18.15
C LEU A 58 -25.26 8.43 -19.13
N GLU A 59 -26.48 8.96 -18.98
CA GLU A 59 -27.61 8.72 -19.90
C GLU A 59 -27.24 9.08 -21.35
N ALA A 60 -26.63 10.25 -21.54
CA ALA A 60 -26.19 10.73 -22.84
C ALA A 60 -25.12 9.83 -23.49
N GLN A 61 -24.30 9.16 -22.68
CA GLN A 61 -23.25 8.25 -23.16
C GLN A 61 -23.78 6.82 -23.41
N CYS A 62 -24.81 6.41 -22.68
CA CYS A 62 -25.35 5.04 -22.71
C CYS A 62 -26.55 4.88 -23.66
N GLY A 63 -27.09 5.99 -24.19
CA GLY A 63 -28.27 5.98 -25.05
C GLY A 63 -29.57 5.67 -24.28
N GLY A 64 -29.57 5.92 -22.96
CA GLY A 64 -30.67 5.64 -22.03
C GLY A 64 -30.19 5.64 -20.58
N GLU A 65 -31.11 5.78 -19.63
CA GLU A 65 -30.75 5.95 -18.21
C GLU A 65 -30.22 4.65 -17.59
N PRO A 66 -28.95 4.59 -17.15
CA PRO A 66 -28.40 3.39 -16.54
C PRO A 66 -29.01 3.13 -15.16
N THR A 67 -29.10 1.86 -14.77
CA THR A 67 -29.67 1.51 -13.46
C THR A 67 -28.77 2.00 -12.32
N LYS A 68 -29.36 2.29 -11.15
CA LYS A 68 -28.58 2.68 -9.96
C LYS A 68 -27.53 1.63 -9.60
N THR A 69 -27.88 0.35 -9.76
CA THR A 69 -26.99 -0.78 -9.48
C THR A 69 -25.80 -0.81 -10.44
N ASP A 70 -26.01 -0.63 -11.75
CA ASP A 70 -24.91 -0.63 -12.72
C ASP A 70 -23.95 0.55 -12.48
N VAL A 71 -24.46 1.73 -12.10
CA VAL A 71 -23.62 2.90 -11.77
C VAL A 71 -22.83 2.67 -10.48
N LEU A 72 -23.45 2.09 -9.44
CA LEU A 72 -22.77 1.74 -8.19
C LEU A 72 -21.66 0.72 -8.40
N GLU A 73 -21.94 -0.34 -9.16
CA GLU A 73 -20.93 -1.35 -9.50
C GLU A 73 -19.80 -0.75 -10.31
N LEU A 74 -20.10 0.14 -11.26
CA LEU A 74 -19.12 0.84 -12.06
C LEU A 74 -18.21 1.73 -11.20
N LEU A 75 -18.78 2.53 -10.30
CA LEU A 75 -18.03 3.40 -9.38
C LEU A 75 -17.09 2.56 -8.48
N ALA A 76 -17.62 1.52 -7.84
CA ALA A 76 -16.82 0.65 -6.98
C ALA A 76 -15.68 -0.04 -7.75
N THR A 77 -15.97 -0.55 -8.95
CA THR A 77 -14.99 -1.22 -9.82
C THR A 77 -13.93 -0.24 -10.32
N ALA A 78 -14.33 0.98 -10.68
CA ALA A 78 -13.44 2.02 -11.15
C ALA A 78 -12.50 2.51 -10.04
N VAL A 79 -13.02 2.73 -8.82
CA VAL A 79 -12.18 3.03 -7.63
C VAL A 79 -11.20 1.89 -7.37
N GLN A 80 -11.67 0.63 -7.39
CA GLN A 80 -10.82 -0.54 -7.15
C GLN A 80 -9.72 -0.72 -8.20
N ALA A 81 -10.03 -0.51 -9.47
CA ALA A 81 -9.10 -0.69 -10.58
C ALA A 81 -8.06 0.42 -10.67
N SER A 82 -8.44 1.65 -10.28
CA SER A 82 -7.59 2.82 -10.41
C SER A 82 -6.94 3.29 -9.11
N ASP A 83 -7.29 2.69 -7.97
CA ASP A 83 -6.77 3.03 -6.65
C ASP A 83 -6.85 4.55 -6.35
N TYR A 84 -8.03 5.13 -6.59
CA TYR A 84 -8.33 6.56 -6.38
C TYR A 84 -7.44 7.54 -7.17
N LYS A 85 -6.79 7.09 -8.26
CA LYS A 85 -5.86 7.94 -9.04
C LYS A 85 -6.51 9.13 -9.75
N TRP A 86 -7.80 9.05 -10.07
CA TRP A 86 -8.47 10.08 -10.88
C TRP A 86 -9.76 10.60 -10.24
N PHE A 87 -10.38 9.87 -9.31
CA PHE A 87 -11.54 10.34 -8.56
C PHE A 87 -11.66 9.64 -7.20
N VAL A 88 -12.45 10.24 -6.31
CA VAL A 88 -12.83 9.70 -5.00
C VAL A 88 -14.35 9.70 -4.84
N VAL A 89 -14.85 8.88 -3.93
CA VAL A 89 -16.26 8.82 -3.58
C VAL A 89 -16.41 9.01 -2.07
N LEU A 90 -17.31 9.89 -1.65
CA LEU A 90 -17.60 10.20 -0.24
C LEU A 90 -19.07 9.89 0.07
N ASP A 91 -19.38 9.66 1.33
CA ASP A 91 -20.76 9.56 1.85
C ASP A 91 -21.23 10.84 2.56
N ALA A 92 -20.40 11.88 2.57
CA ALA A 92 -20.63 13.16 3.22
C ALA A 92 -20.17 14.30 2.32
N GLN A 93 -20.57 15.52 2.67
CA GLN A 93 -20.11 16.72 1.98
C GLN A 93 -18.58 16.83 2.10
N PRO A 94 -17.87 17.14 1.00
CA PRO A 94 -16.42 17.19 1.02
C PRO A 94 -15.92 18.32 1.94
N ALA A 95 -15.02 17.96 2.85
CA ALA A 95 -14.43 18.82 3.86
C ALA A 95 -13.09 18.22 4.36
N PRO A 96 -12.17 19.01 4.93
CA PRO A 96 -10.90 18.51 5.46
C PRO A 96 -11.09 17.37 6.47
N GLY A 97 -10.35 16.28 6.29
CA GLY A 97 -10.43 15.10 7.17
C GLY A 97 -11.60 14.14 6.87
N VAL A 98 -12.45 14.44 5.88
CA VAL A 98 -13.44 13.47 5.39
C VAL A 98 -12.74 12.36 4.64
N ARG A 99 -13.12 11.10 4.93
CA ARG A 99 -12.47 9.93 4.35
C ARG A 99 -13.21 9.42 3.11
N ALA A 100 -12.46 9.13 2.06
CA ALA A 100 -13.04 8.49 0.88
C ALA A 100 -13.48 7.06 1.17
N LEU A 101 -14.58 6.65 0.55
CA LEU A 101 -15.19 5.34 0.71
C LEU A 101 -14.37 4.26 0.00
N SER A 102 -14.30 3.08 0.63
CA SER A 102 -13.78 1.87 0.00
C SER A 102 -14.74 1.33 -1.07
N PRO A 103 -14.26 0.52 -2.03
CA PRO A 103 -15.13 -0.13 -3.02
C PRO A 103 -16.32 -0.88 -2.41
N SER A 104 -16.14 -1.53 -1.25
CA SER A 104 -17.23 -2.19 -0.54
C SER A 104 -18.22 -1.18 0.06
N ALA A 105 -17.71 -0.13 0.72
CA ALA A 105 -18.56 0.89 1.34
C ALA A 105 -19.38 1.69 0.30
N ILE A 106 -18.86 1.86 -0.92
CA ILE A 106 -19.60 2.44 -2.06
C ILE A 106 -20.84 1.60 -2.38
N LYS A 107 -20.70 0.26 -2.41
CA LYS A 107 -21.83 -0.65 -2.69
C LYS A 107 -22.87 -0.63 -1.58
N ASP A 108 -22.44 -0.50 -0.32
CA ASP A 108 -23.33 -0.56 0.85
C ASP A 108 -24.14 0.73 1.08
N LYS A 109 -23.60 1.90 0.72
CA LYS A 109 -24.25 3.21 0.97
C LYS A 109 -25.40 3.55 0.03
N GLY A 110 -25.38 3.01 -1.19
CA GLY A 110 -26.36 3.33 -2.23
C GLY A 110 -26.12 4.69 -2.91
N LEU A 111 -26.55 4.82 -4.18
CA LEU A 111 -26.10 5.88 -5.09
C LEU A 111 -26.51 7.30 -4.65
N ASP A 112 -27.67 7.43 -4.02
CA ASP A 112 -28.28 8.73 -3.72
C ASP A 112 -27.53 9.50 -2.62
N GLY A 113 -26.76 8.80 -1.79
CA GLY A 113 -25.95 9.39 -0.72
C GLY A 113 -24.49 9.65 -1.10
N LEU A 114 -24.10 9.39 -2.35
CA LEU A 114 -22.71 9.48 -2.77
C LEU A 114 -22.38 10.85 -3.34
N ARG A 115 -21.19 11.33 -2.99
CA ARG A 115 -20.52 12.50 -3.56
C ARG A 115 -19.28 12.02 -4.31
N ILE A 116 -19.08 12.48 -5.53
CA ILE A 116 -18.02 12.07 -6.43
C ILE A 116 -17.22 13.32 -6.77
N LEU A 117 -15.92 13.28 -6.50
CA LEU A 117 -15.00 14.36 -6.80
C LEU A 117 -13.82 13.85 -7.62
N SER A 118 -13.26 14.70 -8.48
CA SER A 118 -11.97 14.41 -9.09
C SER A 118 -10.87 14.32 -8.02
N ARG A 119 -9.77 13.63 -8.35
CA ARG A 119 -8.64 13.50 -7.43
C ARG A 119 -8.06 14.87 -7.04
N GLU A 120 -7.94 15.75 -8.01
CA GLU A 120 -7.44 17.11 -7.85
C GLU A 120 -8.30 17.94 -6.88
N ALA A 121 -9.62 17.85 -7.02
CA ALA A 121 -10.56 18.54 -6.14
C ALA A 121 -10.55 17.96 -4.71
N ALA A 122 -10.33 16.64 -4.58
CA ALA A 122 -10.21 15.98 -3.29
C ALA A 122 -8.94 16.37 -2.54
N ASP A 123 -7.81 16.46 -3.26
CA ASP A 123 -6.54 16.90 -2.67
C ASP A 123 -6.63 18.39 -2.25
N ALA A 124 -7.29 19.23 -3.04
CA ALA A 124 -7.54 20.64 -2.69
C ALA A 124 -8.42 20.83 -1.43
N GLN A 125 -9.25 19.83 -1.11
CA GLN A 125 -10.13 19.84 0.06
C GLN A 125 -9.61 18.99 1.22
N GLU A 126 -8.34 18.53 1.16
CA GLU A 126 -7.68 17.73 2.21
C GLU A 126 -8.47 16.47 2.61
N ILE A 127 -9.06 15.80 1.62
CA ILE A 127 -9.79 14.54 1.80
C ILE A 127 -8.82 13.39 2.10
N GLU A 128 -9.13 12.59 3.13
CA GLU A 128 -8.35 11.40 3.47
C GLU A 128 -8.66 10.26 2.49
N VAL A 129 -7.73 9.97 1.58
CA VAL A 129 -7.86 8.85 0.66
C VAL A 129 -7.34 7.58 1.34
N PRO A 130 -8.15 6.50 1.46
CA PRO A 130 -7.64 5.20 1.84
C PRO A 130 -6.69 4.73 0.76
N THR A 131 -5.39 4.96 0.95
CA THR A 131 -4.38 4.28 0.15
C THR A 131 -4.56 2.80 0.39
N ARG A 132 -4.69 1.98 -0.67
CA ARG A 132 -4.54 0.54 -0.54
C ARG A 132 -3.26 0.30 0.24
N THR A 133 -3.36 -0.36 1.39
CA THR A 133 -2.23 -1.17 1.85
C THR A 133 -1.92 -2.07 0.67
N PRO A 134 -0.71 -1.99 0.07
CA PRO A 134 -0.35 -2.89 -1.02
C PRO A 134 -0.68 -4.32 -0.59
N ASN A 135 -1.07 -5.19 -1.52
CA ASN A 135 -1.13 -6.62 -1.25
C ASN A 135 0.31 -7.12 -1.06
N SER A 136 0.93 -6.72 0.04
CA SER A 136 2.28 -7.06 0.38
C SER A 136 2.28 -8.25 1.32
N LYS A 137 3.21 -9.15 1.06
CA LYS A 137 3.50 -10.25 1.97
C LYS A 137 4.77 -9.90 2.72
N THR A 138 4.70 -9.93 4.04
CA THR A 138 5.87 -9.73 4.90
C THR A 138 6.49 -11.09 5.23
N PHE A 139 7.77 -11.23 4.90
CA PHE A 139 8.60 -12.37 5.30
C PHE A 139 9.46 -11.96 6.48
N ASN A 140 9.73 -12.91 7.40
CA ASN A 140 10.48 -12.66 8.62
C ASN A 140 11.54 -13.74 8.82
N ALA A 141 12.72 -13.35 9.29
CA ALA A 141 13.78 -14.27 9.67
C ALA A 141 14.53 -13.72 10.89
N ALA A 142 15.06 -14.61 11.73
CA ALA A 142 15.81 -14.23 12.92
C ALA A 142 17.05 -15.12 13.11
N GLY A 143 18.06 -14.60 13.81
CA GLY A 143 19.32 -15.29 14.10
C GLY A 143 20.55 -14.45 13.77
N PRO A 144 21.73 -15.08 13.57
CA PRO A 144 22.94 -14.39 13.16
C PRO A 144 22.72 -13.66 11.83
N GLY A 145 23.23 -12.42 11.71
CA GLY A 145 22.87 -11.51 10.61
C GLY A 145 22.95 -12.12 9.21
N GLY A 146 24.07 -12.77 8.89
CA GLY A 146 24.25 -13.41 7.58
C GLY A 146 23.30 -14.58 7.33
N ALA A 147 22.94 -15.34 8.37
CA ALA A 147 22.03 -16.48 8.28
C ALA A 147 20.56 -16.03 8.21
N ALA A 148 20.17 -15.03 9.00
CA ALA A 148 18.84 -14.44 8.97
C ALA A 148 18.55 -13.83 7.59
N MET A 149 19.50 -13.09 7.02
CA MET A 149 19.34 -12.54 5.68
C MET A 149 19.26 -13.62 4.60
N GLN A 150 20.11 -14.66 4.67
CA GLN A 150 20.04 -15.77 3.72
C GLN A 150 18.67 -16.46 3.78
N SER A 151 18.20 -16.79 4.99
CA SER A 151 16.88 -17.40 5.18
C SER A 151 15.75 -16.52 4.67
N LEU A 152 15.85 -15.20 4.84
CA LEU A 152 14.87 -14.26 4.31
C LEU A 152 14.82 -14.28 2.78
N LEU A 153 15.99 -14.26 2.12
CA LEU A 153 16.09 -14.32 0.66
C LEU A 153 15.59 -15.67 0.11
N ASP A 154 15.93 -16.78 0.79
CA ASP A 154 15.46 -18.12 0.41
C ASP A 154 13.92 -18.19 0.47
N GLN A 155 13.30 -17.69 1.54
CA GLN A 155 11.83 -17.66 1.68
C GLN A 155 11.13 -16.80 0.60
N ILE A 156 11.77 -15.72 0.15
CA ILE A 156 11.23 -14.85 -0.91
C ILE A 156 11.41 -15.50 -2.28
N SER A 157 12.49 -16.26 -2.48
CA SER A 157 12.76 -16.94 -3.75
C SER A 157 11.68 -17.95 -4.14
N ASP A 158 10.99 -18.52 -3.14
CA ASP A 158 9.84 -19.42 -3.32
C ASP A 158 8.54 -18.67 -3.72
N PHE A 159 8.56 -17.33 -3.78
CA PHE A 159 7.39 -16.51 -4.09
C PHE A 159 7.34 -16.14 -5.58
N THR A 160 6.12 -16.04 -6.14
CA THR A 160 5.90 -15.82 -7.58
C THR A 160 6.49 -14.50 -8.11
N VAL A 161 6.53 -13.46 -7.27
CA VAL A 161 7.11 -12.15 -7.61
C VAL A 161 8.12 -11.79 -6.52
N PRO A 162 9.41 -12.06 -6.71
CA PRO A 162 10.42 -11.87 -5.67
C PRO A 162 10.97 -10.43 -5.65
N THR A 163 10.09 -9.43 -5.71
CA THR A 163 10.49 -8.01 -5.66
C THR A 163 10.21 -7.43 -4.28
N VAL A 164 11.23 -6.83 -3.68
CA VAL A 164 11.19 -6.28 -2.32
C VAL A 164 11.18 -4.75 -2.39
N SER A 165 10.20 -4.13 -1.74
CA SER A 165 10.08 -2.67 -1.64
C SER A 165 10.72 -2.13 -0.36
N THR A 166 10.58 -2.86 0.74
CA THR A 166 11.11 -2.49 2.05
C THR A 166 11.76 -3.70 2.71
N MET A 167 12.95 -3.52 3.28
CA MET A 167 13.57 -4.50 4.16
C MET A 167 13.92 -3.85 5.49
N THR A 168 13.74 -4.56 6.60
CA THR A 168 14.16 -4.08 7.92
C THR A 168 15.20 -5.02 8.52
N LEU A 169 16.13 -4.44 9.27
CA LEU A 169 17.08 -5.16 10.11
C LEU A 169 17.01 -4.55 11.51
N LYS A 170 16.53 -5.34 12.45
CA LYS A 170 16.42 -4.99 13.87
C LYS A 170 17.49 -5.73 14.66
N VAL A 171 18.20 -4.98 15.49
CA VAL A 171 19.11 -5.48 16.52
C VAL A 171 18.65 -4.96 17.88
N THR A 172 18.89 -5.75 18.92
CA THR A 172 18.55 -5.41 20.29
C THR A 172 19.80 -5.37 21.14
N ALA A 173 19.81 -4.49 22.15
CA ALA A 173 20.72 -4.54 23.26
C ALA A 173 19.97 -5.05 24.50
N ASP A 174 20.62 -5.93 25.23
CA ASP A 174 20.18 -6.39 26.55
C ASP A 174 21.39 -6.52 27.49
N GLU A 175 21.13 -6.92 28.74
CA GLU A 175 22.17 -7.05 29.77
C GLU A 175 23.23 -8.11 29.43
N ALA A 176 22.89 -9.12 28.62
CA ALA A 176 23.80 -10.21 28.28
C ALA A 176 24.69 -9.88 27.05
N SER A 177 24.11 -9.21 26.06
CA SER A 177 24.74 -8.90 24.77
C SER A 177 25.34 -7.49 24.71
N GLY A 178 24.93 -6.60 25.62
CA GLY A 178 25.31 -5.19 25.62
C GLY A 178 24.92 -4.51 24.31
N THR A 179 25.65 -3.48 23.92
CA THR A 179 25.39 -2.71 22.68
C THR A 179 26.14 -3.24 21.46
N SER A 180 26.77 -4.41 21.52
CA SER A 180 27.67 -4.90 20.46
C SER A 180 26.97 -5.01 19.10
N ASP A 181 25.79 -5.62 19.04
CA ASP A 181 25.06 -5.75 17.77
C ASP A 181 24.52 -4.41 17.27
N ILE A 182 24.18 -3.47 18.18
CA ILE A 182 23.85 -2.09 17.81
C ILE A 182 25.05 -1.38 17.19
N ASP A 183 26.23 -1.50 17.81
CA ASP A 183 27.46 -0.89 17.33
C ASP A 183 27.83 -1.41 15.93
N LEU A 184 27.67 -2.72 15.71
CA LEU A 184 27.87 -3.35 14.41
C LEU A 184 26.84 -2.88 13.38
N ALA A 185 25.56 -2.77 13.75
CA ALA A 185 24.52 -2.26 12.87
C ALA A 185 24.78 -0.79 12.47
N VAL A 186 25.28 0.04 13.39
CA VAL A 186 25.69 1.42 13.10
C VAL A 186 26.97 1.46 12.24
N ALA A 187 27.89 0.52 12.41
CA ALA A 187 29.05 0.39 11.51
C ALA A 187 28.62 0.03 10.08
N ALA A 188 27.59 -0.82 9.91
CA ALA A 188 27.03 -1.18 8.60
C ALA A 188 26.57 0.05 7.81
N LEU A 189 26.03 1.06 8.49
CA LEU A 189 25.63 2.33 7.88
C LEU A 189 26.82 3.01 7.16
N GLY A 190 28.04 2.88 7.66
CA GLY A 190 29.23 3.44 7.00
C GLY A 190 29.63 2.69 5.73
N MET A 191 29.29 1.40 5.64
CA MET A 191 29.62 0.50 4.53
C MET A 191 28.53 0.47 3.44
N LEU A 192 27.29 0.84 3.78
CA LEU A 192 26.12 0.82 2.90
C LEU A 192 25.77 2.23 2.39
N GLN A 193 26.77 2.96 1.89
CA GLN A 193 26.62 4.38 1.53
C GLN A 193 25.66 4.64 0.37
N LYS A 194 25.52 3.66 -0.53
CA LYS A 194 24.65 3.76 -1.72
C LYS A 194 23.17 3.47 -1.43
N GLN A 195 22.86 2.98 -0.23
CA GLN A 195 21.51 2.55 0.14
C GLN A 195 20.73 3.67 0.82
N HIS A 196 19.44 3.77 0.50
CA HIS A 196 18.52 4.66 1.21
C HIS A 196 18.06 3.98 2.50
N ILE A 197 18.70 4.35 3.62
CA ILE A 197 18.46 3.77 4.94
C ILE A 197 17.97 4.84 5.90
N THR A 198 16.77 4.62 6.45
CA THR A 198 16.27 5.34 7.63
C THR A 198 16.47 4.48 8.86
N VAL A 199 16.98 5.06 9.94
CA VAL A 199 17.26 4.36 11.19
C VAL A 199 16.30 4.84 12.26
N ARG A 200 15.72 3.90 13.01
CA ARG A 200 14.93 4.16 14.22
C ARG A 200 15.62 3.50 15.41
N ALA A 201 15.80 4.25 16.49
CA ALA A 201 16.43 3.73 17.70
C ALA A 201 15.65 4.11 18.96
N THR A 202 15.67 3.21 19.94
CA THR A 202 15.27 3.47 21.32
C THR A 202 16.26 2.75 22.23
N ILE A 203 17.06 3.49 22.98
CA ILE A 203 18.12 2.97 23.86
C ILE A 203 17.91 3.56 25.25
N ARG A 204 17.82 2.70 26.25
CA ARG A 204 17.73 3.06 27.66
C ARG A 204 19.00 2.64 28.38
N ALA A 205 19.60 3.57 29.09
CA ALA A 205 20.80 3.37 29.89
C ALA A 205 20.49 3.66 31.37
N GLU A 206 20.77 2.69 32.23
CA GLU A 206 20.58 2.82 33.68
C GLU A 206 21.89 3.18 34.35
N PHE A 207 21.88 4.24 35.16
CA PHE A 207 23.05 4.69 35.91
C PHE A 207 22.79 4.59 37.41
N LYS A 208 23.83 4.32 38.18
CA LYS A 208 23.74 4.28 39.64
C LYS A 208 23.24 5.63 40.17
N GLY A 209 22.18 5.60 40.96
CA GLY A 209 21.58 6.81 41.56
C GLY A 209 20.65 7.60 40.64
N VAL A 210 20.43 7.16 39.38
CA VAL A 210 19.46 7.77 38.46
C VAL A 210 18.23 6.88 38.37
N ASN A 211 17.17 7.26 39.07
CA ASN A 211 15.90 6.51 39.04
C ASN A 211 15.29 6.53 37.63
N GLY A 212 15.04 5.34 37.07
CA GLY A 212 14.44 5.18 35.74
C GLY A 212 15.40 5.31 34.55
N GLY A 213 16.67 5.63 34.78
CA GLY A 213 17.69 5.75 33.74
C GLY A 213 17.50 6.92 32.77
N VAL A 214 18.27 6.92 31.69
CA VAL A 214 18.23 7.90 30.58
C VAL A 214 17.82 7.18 29.31
N GLN A 215 16.88 7.75 28.56
CA GLN A 215 16.40 7.20 27.28
C GLN A 215 16.81 8.10 26.11
N PHE A 216 17.38 7.49 25.09
CA PHE A 216 17.69 8.08 23.80
C PHE A 216 16.74 7.47 22.76
N GLN A 217 15.98 8.31 22.08
CA GLN A 217 15.06 7.88 21.03
C GLN A 217 15.15 8.84 19.85
N GLY A 218 15.12 8.29 18.64
CA GLY A 218 15.15 9.11 17.44
C GLY A 218 14.96 8.31 16.17
N THR A 219 14.64 9.04 15.11
CA THR A 219 14.60 8.56 13.73
C THR A 219 15.40 9.52 12.88
N ALA A 220 16.31 9.01 12.06
CA ALA A 220 17.14 9.84 11.17
C ALA A 220 17.64 9.02 9.97
N ASP A 221 18.11 9.70 8.94
CA ASP A 221 18.81 9.05 7.85
C ASP A 221 20.19 8.53 8.29
N ARG A 222 20.71 7.57 7.52
CA ARG A 222 21.96 6.84 7.75
C ARG A 222 23.10 7.68 8.33
N GLN A 223 23.43 8.81 7.68
CA GLN A 223 24.59 9.63 8.01
C GLN A 223 24.40 10.40 9.33
N ASP A 224 23.23 11.02 9.49
CA ASP A 224 22.90 11.80 10.69
C ASP A 224 22.79 10.89 11.91
N PHE A 225 22.16 9.72 11.74
CA PHE A 225 22.06 8.74 12.81
C PHE A 225 23.44 8.23 13.25
N GLN A 226 24.33 7.90 12.30
CA GLN A 226 25.68 7.44 12.63
C GLN A 226 26.48 8.51 13.40
N SER A 227 26.34 9.78 13.02
CA SER A 227 26.96 10.90 13.74
C SER A 227 26.39 11.04 15.16
N ALA A 228 25.06 11.07 15.29
CA ALA A 228 24.38 11.19 16.59
C ALA A 228 24.71 10.02 17.53
N TYR A 229 24.75 8.79 17.01
CA TYR A 229 25.02 7.60 17.81
C TYR A 229 26.43 7.62 18.42
N ASN A 230 27.42 8.24 17.79
CA ASN A 230 28.75 8.40 18.39
C ASN A 230 28.72 9.18 19.72
N HIS A 231 27.79 10.13 19.86
CA HIS A 231 27.58 10.85 21.11
C HIS A 231 26.80 10.01 22.11
N VAL A 232 25.74 9.32 21.67
CA VAL A 232 24.96 8.40 22.51
C VAL A 232 25.85 7.31 23.09
N LYS A 233 26.69 6.67 22.27
CA LYS A 233 27.64 5.63 22.69
C LYS A 233 28.55 6.10 23.81
N LYS A 234 29.09 7.32 23.71
CA LYS A 234 29.90 7.92 24.77
C LYS A 234 29.10 8.18 26.04
N ALA A 235 27.87 8.68 25.90
CA ALA A 235 27.00 8.96 27.04
C ALA A 235 26.63 7.69 27.82
N ILE A 236 26.44 6.55 27.15
CA ILE A 236 26.04 5.28 27.78
C ILE A 236 27.21 4.42 28.28
N THR A 237 28.47 4.82 28.05
CA THR A 237 29.66 4.00 28.38
C THR A 237 29.78 3.70 29.89
N GLY A 238 29.24 4.55 30.77
CA GLY A 238 29.23 4.35 32.22
C GLY A 238 27.96 3.72 32.79
N ALA A 239 27.05 3.26 31.93
CA ALA A 239 25.79 2.67 32.37
C ALA A 239 26.00 1.29 33.00
N VAL A 240 25.22 0.99 34.03
CA VAL A 240 25.20 -0.33 34.69
C VAL A 240 24.42 -1.33 33.84
N LYS A 241 23.36 -0.85 33.17
CA LYS A 241 22.55 -1.65 32.23
C LYS A 241 22.24 -0.82 31.01
N VAL A 242 22.26 -1.46 29.85
CA VAL A 242 21.78 -0.88 28.60
C VAL A 242 20.81 -1.85 27.97
N ALA A 243 19.62 -1.35 27.62
CA ALA A 243 18.60 -2.11 26.93
C ALA A 243 18.01 -1.26 25.80
N GLY A 244 17.68 -1.86 24.67
CA GLY A 244 17.10 -1.10 23.58
C GLY A 244 17.08 -1.83 22.25
N GLU A 245 16.71 -1.10 21.21
CA GLU A 245 16.67 -1.62 19.86
C GLU A 245 17.06 -0.54 18.85
N VAL A 246 17.67 -1.00 17.77
CA VAL A 246 17.93 -0.20 16.57
C VAL A 246 17.39 -0.96 15.37
N THR A 247 16.59 -0.28 14.56
CA THR A 247 15.99 -0.81 13.33
C THR A 247 16.48 0.01 12.14
N LEU A 248 17.14 -0.66 11.21
CA LEU A 248 17.54 -0.12 9.91
C LEU A 248 16.43 -0.44 8.93
N VAL A 249 15.90 0.57 8.24
CA VAL A 249 14.85 0.43 7.24
C VAL A 249 15.44 0.78 5.88
N PHE A 250 15.61 -0.24 5.04
CA PHE A 250 16.03 -0.14 3.65
C PHE A 250 14.80 0.08 2.78
N ARG A 251 14.82 1.13 1.96
CA ARG A 251 13.76 1.41 0.97
C ARG A 251 14.31 1.28 -0.44
N PHE A 252 13.59 0.55 -1.27
CA PHE A 252 13.92 0.29 -2.66
C PHE A 252 12.86 0.93 -3.56
N THR A 253 13.26 1.93 -4.34
CA THR A 253 12.34 2.66 -5.23
C THR A 253 13.00 2.83 -6.60
N PRO A 254 12.61 2.04 -7.63
CA PRO A 254 11.56 1.00 -7.62
C PRO A 254 11.93 -0.23 -6.76
N ALA A 255 10.96 -1.08 -6.46
CA ALA A 255 11.19 -2.36 -5.78
C ALA A 255 12.21 -3.20 -6.55
N LEU A 256 13.10 -3.88 -5.83
CA LEU A 256 14.20 -4.64 -6.43
C LEU A 256 13.93 -6.14 -6.38
N ASP A 257 14.30 -6.84 -7.44
CA ASP A 257 14.36 -8.30 -7.46
C ASP A 257 15.43 -8.80 -6.47
N ILE A 258 15.19 -9.91 -5.78
CA ILE A 258 16.16 -10.48 -4.81
C ILE A 258 17.53 -10.82 -5.41
N THR A 259 17.62 -10.97 -6.74
CA THR A 259 18.88 -11.23 -7.45
C THR A 259 19.69 -9.97 -7.73
N ASP A 260 19.16 -8.78 -7.41
CA ASP A 260 19.86 -7.51 -7.59
C ASP A 260 21.16 -7.46 -6.76
N ALA A 261 22.22 -6.92 -7.34
CA ALA A 261 23.54 -6.82 -6.73
C ALA A 261 23.53 -6.06 -5.38
N GLN A 262 22.55 -5.19 -5.16
CA GLN A 262 22.36 -4.49 -3.89
C GLN A 262 22.07 -5.45 -2.73
N PHE A 263 21.27 -6.51 -2.94
CA PHE A 263 21.05 -7.52 -1.90
C PHE A 263 22.33 -8.29 -1.60
N GLY A 264 23.13 -8.61 -2.62
CA GLY A 264 24.44 -9.24 -2.43
C GLY A 264 25.42 -8.36 -1.65
N GLN A 265 25.43 -7.05 -1.90
CA GLN A 265 26.24 -6.10 -1.13
C GLN A 265 25.78 -6.01 0.33
N ILE A 266 24.47 -5.84 0.56
CA ILE A 266 23.92 -5.77 1.92
C ILE A 266 24.23 -7.08 2.67
N HIS A 267 23.99 -8.23 2.04
CA HIS A 267 24.29 -9.53 2.64
C HIS A 267 25.75 -9.69 3.03
N THR A 268 26.67 -9.29 2.14
CA THR A 268 28.11 -9.34 2.42
C THR A 268 28.48 -8.48 3.62
N VAL A 269 27.99 -7.24 3.69
CA VAL A 269 28.26 -6.35 4.82
C VAL A 269 27.72 -6.93 6.12
N ILE A 270 26.46 -7.34 6.14
CA ILE A 270 25.80 -7.86 7.33
C ILE A 270 26.44 -9.17 7.81
N LYS A 271 26.83 -10.05 6.88
CA LYS A 271 27.56 -11.29 7.18
C LYS A 271 28.93 -11.01 7.77
N ASN A 272 29.70 -10.08 7.19
CA ASN A 272 31.06 -9.77 7.62
C ASN A 272 31.12 -9.11 9.00
N LEU A 273 30.10 -8.32 9.35
CA LEU A 273 30.00 -7.70 10.67
C LEU A 273 29.71 -8.71 11.78
N GLY A 274 29.16 -9.89 11.46
CA GLY A 274 29.01 -10.98 12.42
C GLY A 274 28.03 -10.70 13.56
N MET A 275 26.97 -9.91 13.30
CA MET A 275 25.91 -9.65 14.29
C MET A 275 25.27 -10.96 14.75
N LYS A 276 25.07 -11.10 16.07
CA LYS A 276 24.66 -12.38 16.68
C LYS A 276 23.14 -12.53 16.74
N SER A 277 22.43 -11.47 17.11
CA SER A 277 20.98 -11.47 17.26
C SER A 277 20.36 -10.39 16.38
N THR A 278 19.83 -10.82 15.24
CA THR A 278 19.11 -9.95 14.30
C THR A 278 17.72 -10.50 14.05
N THR A 279 16.76 -9.60 13.86
CA THR A 279 15.45 -9.90 13.27
C THR A 279 15.34 -9.10 11.99
N MET A 280 15.03 -9.76 10.88
CA MET A 280 14.86 -9.11 9.60
C MET A 280 13.46 -9.35 9.06
N THR A 281 12.93 -8.34 8.37
CA THR A 281 11.67 -8.45 7.65
C THR A 281 11.84 -7.95 6.23
N ALA A 282 11.10 -8.50 5.29
CA ALA A 282 11.04 -7.99 3.92
C ALA A 282 9.59 -7.93 3.46
N GLU A 283 9.23 -6.81 2.86
CA GLU A 283 7.93 -6.57 2.27
C GLU A 283 8.01 -6.82 0.76
N VAL A 284 7.32 -7.87 0.31
CA VAL A 284 7.23 -8.24 -1.10
C VAL A 284 5.89 -7.76 -1.64
N THR A 285 5.92 -6.94 -2.68
CA THR A 285 4.70 -6.34 -3.25
C THR A 285 4.18 -7.22 -4.39
N LYS A 286 2.91 -7.62 -4.35
CA LYS A 286 2.26 -8.32 -5.47
C LYS A 286 1.98 -7.42 -6.65
#